data_AF-A0A8B8I562-F1
#
_entry.id   AF-A0A8B8I562-F1
#
_cell.length_a   1.000
_cell.length_b   1.000
_cell.length_c   1.000
_cell.angle_alpha   90.00
_cell.angle_beta   90.00
_cell.angle_gamma   90.00
#
_symmetry.space_group_name_H-M   'P 1'
#
loop_
_entity.id
_entity.type
_entity.pdbx_description
1 polymer ?
#
loop_
_entity_poly.entity_id
_entity_poly.type
_entity_poly.pdbx_seq_one_letter_code
_entity_poly.pdbx_strand_id
1 'polypeptide(L)'
;MSRWFYGFFTIFIFVSTDVTCIKNVESEDQCIDYYKTGENFDLNLLAGDWYAVYYWPPIQRRRSSCEVIKFQKANQSEIEPGCENNLPKKDVILKSSYKNNSGKQTNVYYYGEEEVKHQIRSCNLLSKYIFIKLDDEYVMGINCSSGGRGILLTKNQPTDEEVQDVVEDIDIMRGRQGSPDCPLAR
;
A
#
# COMPACT_ATOMS: atom_id res chain seq x y z
N MET A 1 -14.62 48.77 60.94
CA MET A 1 -13.72 47.60 60.85
C MET A 1 -14.56 46.36 60.62
N SER A 2 -14.49 45.74 59.44
CA SER A 2 -14.53 44.27 59.29
C SER A 2 -14.21 43.91 57.85
N ARG A 3 -13.16 43.12 57.67
CA ARG A 3 -12.65 42.58 56.40
C ARG A 3 -13.42 41.30 56.12
N TRP A 4 -13.97 41.11 54.91
CA TRP A 4 -14.38 39.79 54.45
C TRP A 4 -13.85 39.57 53.03
N PHE A 5 -12.74 38.84 52.99
CA PHE A 5 -12.20 38.15 51.83
C PHE A 5 -13.17 37.02 51.49
N TYR A 6 -13.66 36.97 50.25
CA TYR A 6 -14.13 35.72 49.66
C TYR A 6 -13.55 35.61 48.26
N GLY A 7 -12.43 34.90 48.19
CA GLY A 7 -12.02 34.25 46.95
C GLY A 7 -13.00 33.13 46.67
N PHE A 8 -13.50 33.06 45.45
CA PHE A 8 -14.21 31.89 44.96
C PHE A 8 -13.83 31.65 43.50
N PHE A 9 -12.91 30.71 43.34
CA PHE A 9 -12.91 29.67 42.31
C PHE A 9 -13.24 30.10 40.88
N THR A 10 -12.19 30.44 40.13
CA THR A 10 -12.14 30.29 38.68
C THR A 10 -12.28 28.79 38.34
N ILE A 11 -13.48 28.37 37.92
CA ILE A 11 -13.72 27.06 37.33
C ILE A 11 -13.08 27.07 35.94
N PHE A 12 -11.84 26.57 35.85
CA PHE A 12 -11.22 26.20 34.57
C PHE A 12 -11.86 24.90 34.11
N ILE A 13 -12.86 24.99 33.22
CA ILE A 13 -13.36 23.83 32.47
C ILE A 13 -12.28 23.49 31.43
N PHE A 14 -11.38 22.58 31.79
CA PHE A 14 -10.57 21.87 30.80
C PHE A 14 -11.52 20.97 30.01
N VAL A 15 -11.98 21.47 28.87
CA VAL A 15 -12.56 20.62 27.82
C VAL A 15 -11.40 19.80 27.25
N SER A 16 -11.13 18.67 27.87
CA SER A 16 -10.34 17.61 27.25
C SER A 16 -11.15 17.08 26.08
N THR A 17 -10.97 17.68 24.91
CA THR A 17 -11.35 17.03 23.65
C THR A 17 -10.43 15.82 23.51
N ASP A 18 -10.94 14.66 23.91
CA ASP A 18 -10.41 13.39 23.46
C ASP A 18 -10.47 13.42 21.93
N VAL A 19 -9.32 13.68 21.30
CA VAL A 19 -9.12 13.48 19.88
C VAL A 19 -9.12 11.96 19.68
N THR A 20 -10.32 11.39 19.69
CA THR A 20 -10.55 10.05 19.21
C THR A 20 -10.18 10.08 17.73
N CYS A 21 -9.03 9.51 17.40
CA CYS A 21 -8.65 9.22 16.02
C CYS A 21 -9.71 8.28 15.43
N ILE A 22 -10.79 8.84 14.87
CA ILE A 22 -11.67 8.16 13.94
C ILE A 22 -10.79 7.89 12.72
N LYS A 23 -10.11 6.74 12.70
CA LYS A 23 -9.38 6.30 11.51
C LYS A 23 -10.40 6.07 10.42
N ASN A 24 -10.52 7.02 9.49
CA ASN A 24 -10.40 6.87 8.03
C ASN A 24 -11.07 5.68 7.31
N VAL A 25 -11.98 4.91 7.92
CA VAL A 25 -12.77 3.86 7.22
C VAL A 25 -13.46 4.47 6.01
N GLU A 26 -14.03 5.66 6.19
CA GLU A 26 -14.68 6.42 5.12
C GLU A 26 -13.71 6.77 3.97
N SER A 27 -12.46 7.11 4.27
CA SER A 27 -11.45 7.41 3.24
C SER A 27 -10.92 6.16 2.52
N GLU A 28 -10.87 5.02 3.22
CA GLU A 28 -10.45 3.75 2.63
C GLU A 28 -11.54 3.21 1.70
N ASP A 29 -12.80 3.26 2.13
CA ASP A 29 -13.94 2.84 1.32
C ASP A 29 -14.13 3.76 0.11
N GLN A 30 -13.97 5.09 0.26
CA GLN A 30 -13.94 6.03 -0.87
C GLN A 30 -12.82 5.70 -1.87
N CYS A 31 -11.64 5.31 -1.38
CA CYS A 31 -10.56 4.86 -2.26
C CYS A 31 -10.95 3.60 -3.02
N ILE A 32 -11.54 2.62 -2.34
CA ILE A 32 -12.00 1.38 -2.97
C ILE A 32 -13.03 1.71 -4.04
N ASP A 33 -14.09 2.44 -3.70
CA ASP A 33 -15.16 2.80 -4.63
C ASP A 33 -14.65 3.56 -5.85
N TYR A 34 -13.64 4.41 -5.67
CA TYR A 34 -13.02 5.15 -6.77
C TYR A 34 -12.19 4.26 -7.72
N TYR A 35 -11.46 3.29 -7.18
CA TYR A 35 -10.53 2.45 -7.96
C TYR A 35 -11.08 1.10 -8.36
N LYS A 36 -12.26 0.74 -7.88
CA LYS A 36 -12.93 -0.51 -8.22
C LYS A 36 -13.31 -0.51 -9.69
N THR A 37 -12.87 -1.53 -10.40
CA THR A 37 -13.14 -1.82 -11.81
C THR A 37 -14.32 -2.79 -11.97
N GLY A 38 -14.62 -3.59 -10.94
CA GLY A 38 -15.54 -4.71 -11.02
C GLY A 38 -14.89 -6.00 -11.50
N GLU A 39 -13.61 -5.95 -11.88
CA GLU A 39 -12.83 -7.10 -12.30
C GLU A 39 -11.99 -7.65 -11.14
N ASN A 40 -11.98 -8.96 -10.99
CA ASN A 40 -11.18 -9.60 -9.96
C ASN A 40 -9.78 -9.94 -10.49
N PHE A 41 -8.74 -9.53 -9.76
CA PHE A 41 -7.36 -9.86 -10.10
C PHE A 41 -6.93 -11.19 -9.46
N ASP A 42 -6.42 -12.12 -10.26
CA ASP A 42 -5.81 -13.36 -9.76
C ASP A 42 -4.38 -13.09 -9.25
N LEU A 43 -4.18 -13.22 -7.94
CA LEU A 43 -2.87 -13.04 -7.31
C LEU A 43 -1.78 -13.98 -7.88
N ASN A 44 -2.14 -15.13 -8.46
CA ASN A 44 -1.15 -16.01 -9.07
C ASN A 44 -0.45 -15.38 -10.28
N LEU A 45 -1.06 -14.39 -10.94
CA LEU A 45 -0.45 -13.66 -12.06
C LEU A 45 0.78 -12.86 -11.65
N LEU A 46 0.90 -12.52 -10.36
CA LEU A 46 2.06 -11.82 -9.82
C LEU A 46 3.25 -12.76 -9.56
N ALA A 47 3.11 -14.08 -9.65
CA ALA A 47 4.20 -14.99 -9.32
C ALA A 47 5.46 -14.72 -10.16
N GLY A 48 6.61 -14.58 -9.50
CA GLY A 48 7.89 -14.25 -10.12
C GLY A 48 8.52 -12.97 -9.58
N ASP A 49 9.51 -12.48 -10.32
CA ASP A 49 10.24 -11.26 -9.99
C ASP A 49 9.64 -10.08 -10.75
N TRP A 50 9.41 -8.96 -10.05
CA TRP A 50 8.84 -7.74 -10.61
C TRP A 50 9.66 -6.53 -10.18
N TYR A 51 9.83 -5.57 -11.08
CA TYR A 51 10.44 -4.28 -10.80
C TYR A 51 9.37 -3.28 -10.39
N ALA A 52 9.57 -2.62 -9.24
CA ALA A 52 8.80 -1.46 -8.84
C ALA A 52 9.37 -0.19 -9.48
N VAL A 53 8.77 0.24 -10.59
CA VAL A 53 9.38 1.24 -11.47
C VAL A 53 8.82 2.64 -11.30
N TYR A 54 7.57 2.78 -10.86
CA TYR A 54 6.90 4.06 -10.73
C TYR A 54 5.98 4.08 -9.51
N TYR A 55 5.91 5.22 -8.82
CA TYR A 55 5.04 5.40 -7.65
C TYR A 55 4.26 6.70 -7.73
N TRP A 56 3.02 6.67 -7.24
CA TRP A 56 2.19 7.85 -7.05
C TRP A 56 1.55 7.86 -5.65
N PRO A 57 1.56 9.01 -4.95
CA PRO A 57 2.36 10.20 -5.25
C PRO A 57 3.87 9.90 -5.23
N PRO A 58 4.72 10.81 -5.74
CA PRO A 58 6.17 10.59 -5.83
C PRO A 58 6.76 10.25 -4.46
N ILE A 59 7.68 9.28 -4.43
CA ILE A 59 8.46 9.00 -3.22
C ILE A 59 9.56 10.06 -3.10
N GLN A 60 9.77 10.58 -1.89
CA GLN A 60 10.73 11.67 -1.64
C GLN A 60 12.20 11.27 -1.89
N ARG A 61 12.51 9.99 -2.03
CA ARG A 61 13.87 9.47 -2.18
C ARG A 61 13.93 8.50 -3.34
N ARG A 62 14.67 8.86 -4.39
CA ARG A 62 15.01 7.97 -5.49
C ARG A 62 16.10 6.99 -5.04
N ARG A 63 15.87 5.70 -5.26
CA ARG A 63 16.86 4.64 -5.06
C ARG A 63 17.91 4.64 -6.16
N SER A 64 19.02 3.95 -5.92
CA SER A 64 20.09 3.76 -6.91
C SER A 64 19.73 2.76 -8.02
N SER A 65 18.79 1.86 -7.75
CA SER A 65 18.31 0.81 -8.65
C SER A 65 16.85 0.52 -8.37
N CYS A 66 16.13 -0.02 -9.35
CA CYS A 66 14.74 -0.42 -9.18
C CYS A 66 14.64 -1.56 -8.19
N GLU A 67 13.65 -1.49 -7.30
CA GLU A 67 13.45 -2.55 -6.32
C GLU A 67 12.83 -3.77 -7.01
N VAL A 68 13.47 -4.91 -6.84
CA VAL A 68 12.93 -6.19 -7.29
C VAL A 68 12.08 -6.78 -6.16
N ILE A 69 10.78 -6.89 -6.42
CA ILE A 69 9.82 -7.54 -5.56
C ILE A 69 9.62 -8.96 -6.07
N LYS A 70 10.02 -9.93 -5.25
CA LYS A 70 9.79 -11.34 -5.55
C LYS A 70 8.47 -11.78 -4.95
N PHE A 71 7.56 -12.25 -5.79
CA PHE A 71 6.29 -12.82 -5.39
C PHE A 71 6.33 -14.34 -5.54
N GLN A 72 5.94 -15.03 -4.48
CA GLN A 72 5.87 -16.49 -4.46
C GLN A 72 4.64 -16.93 -3.67
N LYS A 73 4.01 -18.03 -4.09
CA LYS A 73 2.95 -18.65 -3.31
C LYS A 73 3.55 -19.11 -1.98
N ALA A 74 2.93 -18.72 -0.87
CA ALA A 74 3.36 -19.13 0.45
C ALA A 74 2.60 -20.37 0.88
N ASN A 75 3.33 -21.41 1.27
CA ASN A 75 2.75 -22.51 2.02
C ASN A 75 2.62 -22.12 3.50
N GLN A 76 1.70 -22.75 4.22
CA GLN A 76 1.48 -22.44 5.65
C GLN A 76 2.76 -22.60 6.49
N SER A 77 3.65 -23.52 6.09
CA SER A 77 4.96 -23.74 6.74
C SER A 77 5.99 -22.65 6.48
N GLU A 78 5.77 -21.78 5.49
CA GLU A 78 6.68 -20.70 5.08
C GLU A 78 6.23 -19.33 5.58
N ILE A 79 5.05 -19.28 6.21
CA ILE A 79 4.53 -18.10 6.88
C ILE A 79 5.37 -17.84 8.13
N GLU A 80 5.74 -16.59 8.31
CA GLU A 80 6.53 -16.17 9.48
C GLU A 80 5.76 -16.40 10.80
N PRO A 81 6.46 -16.82 11.87
CA PRO A 81 5.87 -16.92 13.20
C PRO A 81 5.14 -15.65 13.62
N GLY A 82 3.89 -15.79 14.02
CA GLY A 82 2.99 -14.70 14.42
C GLY A 82 2.07 -14.20 13.31
N CYS A 83 2.32 -14.54 12.04
CA CYS A 83 1.43 -14.20 10.92
C CYS A 83 0.31 -15.24 10.73
N GLU A 84 0.47 -16.46 11.25
CA GLU A 84 -0.41 -17.60 10.93
C GLU A 84 -1.85 -17.41 11.40
N ASN A 85 -2.04 -16.66 12.49
CA ASN A 85 -3.37 -16.42 13.06
C ASN A 85 -4.14 -15.31 12.32
N ASN A 86 -3.42 -14.44 11.59
CA ASN A 86 -4.01 -13.31 10.88
C ASN A 86 -4.24 -13.62 9.39
N LEU A 87 -3.65 -14.71 8.89
CA LEU A 87 -3.83 -15.18 7.51
C LEU A 87 -4.95 -16.22 7.41
N PRO A 88 -5.76 -16.19 6.34
CA PRO A 88 -6.78 -17.20 6.11
C PRO A 88 -6.15 -18.57 5.85
N LYS A 89 -6.77 -19.64 6.35
CA LYS A 89 -6.24 -21.01 6.20
C LYS A 89 -6.56 -21.68 4.87
N LYS A 90 -7.54 -21.14 4.12
CA LYS A 90 -8.08 -21.78 2.91
C LYS A 90 -7.76 -21.00 1.62
N ASP A 91 -7.37 -19.75 1.75
CA ASP A 91 -7.15 -18.88 0.59
C ASP A 91 -5.74 -19.07 0.04
N VAL A 92 -5.55 -18.67 -1.22
CA VAL A 92 -4.21 -18.51 -1.78
C VAL A 92 -3.51 -17.35 -1.08
N ILE A 93 -2.37 -17.64 -0.46
CA ILE A 93 -1.50 -16.64 0.14
C ILE A 93 -0.31 -16.42 -0.80
N LEU A 94 -0.13 -15.16 -1.22
CA LEU A 94 1.02 -14.74 -1.99
C LEU A 94 1.97 -13.96 -1.08
N LYS A 95 3.20 -14.43 -0.93
CA LYS A 95 4.26 -13.71 -0.22
C LYS A 95 5.05 -12.86 -1.21
N SER A 96 5.15 -11.57 -0.93
CA SER A 96 6.12 -10.69 -1.56
C SER A 96 7.32 -10.46 -0.65
N SER A 97 8.51 -10.44 -1.25
CA SER A 97 9.79 -10.28 -0.58
C SER A 97 10.59 -9.20 -1.30
N TYR A 98 10.98 -8.14 -0.58
CA TYR A 98 11.77 -7.03 -1.12
C TYR A 98 12.75 -6.48 -0.08
N LYS A 99 13.78 -5.75 -0.52
CA LYS A 99 14.68 -4.99 0.34
C LYS A 99 14.14 -3.58 0.55
N ASN A 100 14.04 -3.18 1.80
CA ASN A 100 13.65 -1.81 2.12
C ASN A 100 14.85 -0.85 1.96
N ASN A 101 14.62 0.45 2.21
CA ASN A 101 15.67 1.49 2.12
C ASN A 101 16.85 1.29 3.08
N SER A 102 16.72 0.45 4.11
CA SER A 102 17.83 0.09 5.01
C SER A 102 18.54 -1.19 4.58
N GLY A 103 18.25 -1.73 3.40
CA GLY A 103 18.79 -2.99 2.88
C GLY A 103 18.23 -4.24 3.57
N LYS A 104 17.24 -4.09 4.47
CA LYS A 104 16.65 -5.21 5.21
C LYS A 104 15.59 -5.89 4.36
N GLN A 105 15.70 -7.22 4.27
CA GLN A 105 14.68 -8.06 3.67
C GLN A 105 13.36 -7.91 4.44
N THR A 106 12.29 -7.58 3.73
CA THR A 106 10.94 -7.41 4.26
C THR A 106 10.01 -8.37 3.53
N ASN A 107 9.15 -9.03 4.30
CA ASN A 107 8.13 -9.93 3.78
C ASN A 107 6.75 -9.33 4.04
N VAL A 108 5.87 -9.49 3.07
CA VAL A 108 4.49 -9.03 3.10
C VAL A 108 3.64 -10.11 2.45
N TYR A 109 2.45 -10.36 3.00
CA TYR A 109 1.55 -11.41 2.54
C TYR A 109 0.29 -10.79 1.96
N TYR A 110 -0.17 -11.29 0.81
CA TYR A 110 -1.42 -10.90 0.17
C TYR A 110 -2.37 -12.09 0.09
N TYR A 111 -3.66 -11.85 0.26
CA TYR A 111 -4.71 -12.86 0.14
C TYR A 111 -6.06 -12.22 -0.22
N GLY A 112 -7.02 -13.06 -0.58
CA GLY A 112 -8.39 -12.67 -0.89
C GLY A 112 -8.81 -13.03 -2.31
N GLU A 113 -10.04 -13.54 -2.42
CA GLU A 113 -10.63 -13.97 -3.69
C GLU A 113 -11.48 -12.87 -4.35
N GLU A 114 -11.73 -11.76 -3.67
CA GLU A 114 -12.46 -10.62 -4.22
C GLU A 114 -11.51 -9.60 -4.84
N GLU A 115 -12.02 -8.65 -5.62
CA GLU A 115 -11.22 -7.59 -6.25
C GLU A 115 -10.33 -6.83 -5.26
N VAL A 116 -10.85 -6.56 -4.05
CA VAL A 116 -10.08 -5.99 -2.95
C VAL A 116 -9.31 -7.10 -2.25
N LYS A 117 -7.99 -7.06 -2.38
CA LYS A 117 -7.05 -7.94 -1.69
C LYS A 117 -6.70 -7.39 -0.32
N HIS A 118 -6.34 -8.28 0.57
CA HIS A 118 -5.81 -7.94 1.88
C HIS A 118 -4.30 -8.13 1.85
N GLN A 119 -3.60 -7.23 2.52
CA GLN A 119 -2.15 -7.25 2.73
C GLN A 119 -1.88 -7.32 4.23
N ILE A 120 -1.00 -8.22 4.66
CA ILE A 120 -0.44 -8.25 6.01
C ILE A 120 1.06 -7.97 5.94
N ARG A 121 1.47 -6.93 6.67
CA ARG A 121 2.87 -6.57 6.88
C ARG A 121 3.22 -6.68 8.36
N SER A 122 4.43 -7.16 8.65
CA SER A 122 4.91 -7.33 10.03
C SER A 122 3.96 -8.14 10.94
N CYS A 123 3.19 -9.06 10.34
CA CYS A 123 2.20 -9.91 10.98
C CYS A 123 1.03 -9.20 11.71
N ASN A 124 0.91 -7.88 11.64
CA ASN A 124 -0.13 -7.15 12.38
C ASN A 124 -0.73 -5.95 11.64
N LEU A 125 -0.05 -5.43 10.62
CA LEU A 125 -0.53 -4.31 9.83
C LEU A 125 -1.35 -4.86 8.67
N LEU A 126 -2.67 -4.79 8.80
CA LEU A 126 -3.62 -5.09 7.74
C LEU A 126 -3.79 -3.88 6.82
N SER A 127 -3.81 -4.11 5.52
CA SER A 127 -4.11 -3.09 4.51
C SER A 127 -4.94 -3.68 3.37
N LYS A 128 -5.72 -2.85 2.70
CA LYS A 128 -6.52 -3.22 1.52
C LYS A 128 -5.82 -2.75 0.25
N TYR A 129 -5.71 -3.65 -0.72
CA TYR A 129 -5.07 -3.44 -2.00
C TYR A 129 -6.02 -3.76 -3.15
N ILE A 130 -5.91 -3.00 -4.24
CA ILE A 130 -6.49 -3.35 -5.54
C ILE A 130 -5.33 -3.55 -6.50
N PHE A 131 -5.39 -4.62 -7.29
CA PHE A 131 -4.44 -4.88 -8.37
C PHE A 131 -5.18 -4.80 -9.70
N ILE A 132 -4.61 -4.10 -10.67
CA ILE A 132 -5.17 -3.91 -12.00
C ILE A 132 -4.12 -4.37 -13.00
N LYS A 133 -4.47 -5.35 -13.83
CA LYS A 133 -3.64 -5.76 -14.96
C LYS A 133 -3.77 -4.71 -16.05
N LEU A 134 -2.65 -4.12 -16.48
CA LEU A 134 -2.65 -3.17 -17.59
C LEU A 134 -2.41 -3.91 -18.90
N ASP A 135 -1.40 -4.78 -18.92
CA ASP A 135 -1.11 -5.70 -20.01
C ASP A 135 -0.37 -6.95 -19.45
N ASP A 136 0.29 -7.73 -20.31
CA ASP A 136 1.02 -8.93 -19.90
C ASP A 136 2.33 -8.65 -19.15
N GLU A 137 2.88 -7.45 -19.27
CA GLU A 137 4.14 -7.00 -18.67
C GLU A 137 3.94 -6.12 -17.45
N TYR A 138 2.83 -5.38 -17.37
CA TYR A 138 2.56 -4.36 -16.37
C TYR A 138 1.35 -4.66 -15.47
N VAL A 139 1.55 -4.48 -14.17
CA VAL A 139 0.50 -4.54 -13.16
C VAL A 139 0.56 -3.30 -12.29
N MET A 140 -0.60 -2.71 -12.05
CA MET A 140 -0.77 -1.59 -11.15
C MET A 140 -1.26 -2.08 -9.80
N GLY A 141 -0.60 -1.68 -8.71
CA GLY A 141 -1.05 -1.94 -7.33
C GLY A 141 -1.47 -0.65 -6.65
N ILE A 142 -2.60 -0.66 -5.94
CA ILE A 142 -3.16 0.51 -5.24
C ILE A 142 -3.42 0.12 -3.79
N ASN A 143 -2.81 0.84 -2.84
CA ASN A 143 -3.00 0.67 -1.41
C ASN A 143 -4.05 1.65 -0.87
N CYS A 144 -5.28 1.19 -0.67
CA CYS A 144 -6.36 2.04 -0.18
C CYS A 144 -6.25 2.37 1.31
N SER A 145 -5.64 1.49 2.12
CA SER A 145 -5.34 1.82 3.52
C SER A 145 -4.26 2.90 3.68
N SER A 146 -3.58 3.26 2.60
CA SER A 146 -2.60 4.36 2.54
C SER A 146 -3.11 5.56 1.73
N GLY A 147 -4.42 5.70 1.54
CA GLY A 147 -5.01 6.83 0.81
C GLY A 147 -4.82 6.74 -0.71
N GLY A 148 -4.81 5.51 -1.25
CA GLY A 148 -4.73 5.29 -2.69
C GLY A 148 -3.34 5.51 -3.28
N ARG A 149 -2.28 5.34 -2.48
CA ARG A 149 -0.91 5.28 -3.00
C ARG A 149 -0.79 4.08 -3.90
N GLY A 150 -0.16 4.24 -5.05
CA GLY A 150 0.09 3.09 -5.90
C GLY A 150 1.49 2.99 -6.45
N ILE A 151 1.68 1.84 -7.07
CA ILE A 151 2.93 1.30 -7.55
C ILE A 151 2.70 0.66 -8.92
N LEU A 152 3.56 0.98 -9.88
CA LEU A 152 3.60 0.32 -11.17
C LEU A 152 4.67 -0.76 -11.10
N LEU A 153 4.24 -2.00 -11.35
CA LEU A 153 5.09 -3.17 -11.40
C LEU A 153 5.27 -3.58 -12.85
N THR A 154 6.48 -4.00 -13.21
CA THR A 154 6.77 -4.60 -14.51
C THR A 154 7.69 -5.81 -14.38
N LYS A 155 7.58 -6.79 -15.29
CA LYS A 155 8.42 -7.99 -15.30
C LYS A 155 9.85 -7.71 -15.75
N ASN A 156 10.04 -6.72 -16.60
CA ASN A 156 11.33 -6.36 -17.19
C ASN A 156 11.71 -4.93 -16.80
N GLN A 157 13.01 -4.63 -16.71
CA GLN A 157 13.43 -3.26 -16.44
C GLN A 157 13.19 -2.38 -17.68
N PRO A 158 12.26 -1.41 -17.62
CA PRO A 158 11.86 -0.63 -18.78
C PRO A 158 12.76 0.60 -18.96
N THR A 159 12.56 1.29 -20.08
CA THR A 159 13.10 2.64 -20.32
C THR A 159 12.24 3.71 -19.66
N ASP A 160 12.78 4.92 -19.53
CA ASP A 160 12.00 6.08 -19.08
C ASP A 160 10.81 6.36 -20.03
N GLU A 161 10.99 6.24 -21.35
CA GLU A 161 9.96 6.47 -22.37
C GLU A 161 8.81 5.46 -22.24
N GLU A 162 9.12 4.16 -22.17
CA GLU A 162 8.12 3.10 -22.00
C GLU A 162 7.27 3.30 -20.73
N VAL A 163 7.88 3.73 -19.63
CA VAL A 163 7.13 3.99 -18.38
C VAL A 163 6.23 5.21 -18.52
N GLN A 164 6.65 6.27 -19.21
CA GLN A 164 5.77 7.42 -19.44
C GLN A 164 4.59 7.04 -20.31
N ASP A 165 4.82 6.34 -21.42
CA ASP A 165 3.75 5.89 -22.32
C ASP A 165 2.69 5.08 -21.57
N VAL A 166 3.13 4.09 -20.79
CA VAL A 166 2.21 3.28 -19.96
C VAL A 166 1.48 4.14 -18.94
N VAL A 167 2.15 5.07 -18.26
CA VAL A 167 1.51 5.91 -17.23
C VAL A 167 0.48 6.88 -17.83
N GLU A 168 0.74 7.43 -19.02
CA GLU A 168 -0.16 8.36 -19.71
C GLU A 168 -1.45 7.69 -20.21
N ASP A 169 -1.37 6.39 -20.51
CA ASP A 169 -2.50 5.56 -20.94
C ASP A 169 -3.37 5.05 -19.77
N ILE A 170 -2.87 5.11 -18.53
CA ILE A 170 -3.68 4.75 -17.35
C ILE A 170 -4.64 5.91 -17.03
N ASP A 171 -5.89 5.79 -17.49
CA ASP A 171 -6.92 6.82 -17.32
C ASP A 171 -7.09 7.30 -15.86
N ILE A 172 -7.06 6.38 -14.89
CA ILE A 172 -7.21 6.70 -13.45
C ILE A 172 -6.00 7.46 -12.87
N MET A 173 -4.86 7.43 -13.57
CA MET A 173 -3.64 8.14 -13.22
C MET A 173 -3.49 9.46 -13.98
N ARG A 174 -4.27 9.70 -15.03
CA ARG A 174 -4.20 10.94 -15.80
C ARG A 174 -4.35 12.17 -14.90
N GLY A 175 -3.38 13.07 -14.96
CA GLY A 175 -3.34 14.30 -14.14
C GLY A 175 -2.80 14.12 -12.72
N ARG A 176 -2.41 12.91 -12.31
CA ARG A 176 -1.72 12.67 -11.03
C ARG A 176 -0.22 12.76 -11.24
N GLN A 177 0.47 13.37 -10.27
CA GLN A 177 1.93 13.36 -10.26
C GLN A 177 2.42 12.07 -9.61
N GLY A 178 3.32 11.38 -10.29
CA GLY A 178 4.14 10.32 -9.74
C GLY A 178 5.60 10.48 -10.18
N SER A 179 6.43 9.52 -9.84
CA SER A 179 7.82 9.51 -10.31
C SER A 179 8.39 8.10 -10.32
N PRO A 180 9.39 7.85 -11.18
CA PRO A 180 10.22 6.67 -11.04
C PRO A 180 10.92 6.63 -9.67
N ASP A 181 10.98 5.46 -9.04
CA ASP A 181 11.71 5.27 -7.77
C ASP A 181 13.20 4.98 -8.00
N CYS A 182 13.61 4.81 -9.25
CA CYS A 182 14.95 4.38 -9.63
C CYS A 182 15.39 5.00 -10.97
N PRO A 183 16.67 4.91 -11.33
CA PRO A 183 17.12 5.08 -12.71
C PRO A 183 16.54 3.95 -13.57
N LEU A 184 15.78 4.32 -14.59
CA LEU A 184 15.32 3.40 -15.63
C LEU A 184 16.38 3.34 -16.74
N ALA A 185 16.22 2.38 -17.66
CA ALA A 185 17.08 2.36 -18.84
C ALA A 185 16.87 3.66 -19.65
N ARG A 186 17.93 4.11 -20.30
CA ARG A 186 17.83 5.23 -21.25
C ARG A 186 17.28 4.75 -22.57
#